data_AF-A0A8T3KRE7-F1
#
_entry.id   AF-A0A8T3KRE7-F1
#
_cell.length_a   1.000
_cell.length_b   1.000
_cell.length_c   1.000
_cell.angle_alpha   90.00
_cell.angle_beta   90.00
_cell.angle_gamma   90.00
#
_symmetry.space_group_name_H-M   'P 1'
#
loop_
_entity.id
_entity.type
_entity.pdbx_description
1 polymer ?
#
loop_
_entity_poly.entity_id
_entity_poly.type
_entity_poly.pdbx_seq_one_letter_code
_entity_poly.pdbx_strand_id
1 'polypeptide(L)'
;MFKQLSLFDDLTENNPATVLDLLKVHFEIQRLLPYSWVFSYYKRFGRNHVYSLSSYACALLVQKLFSIPTDALLLLILNVCQELRTFCGLGNKVFDKTMLSRFKSTFADDIEDFFHTMVDLTEPICQEIDKEAAKALIIDTTGIDSLCQGE
;
A
#
# COMPACT_ATOMS: atom_id res chain seq x y z
N MET A 1 2.41 -10.20 -14.31
CA MET A 1 2.53 -10.95 -13.04
C MET A 1 3.95 -11.52 -12.80
N PHE A 2 4.51 -12.36 -13.69
CA PHE A 2 5.85 -12.98 -13.46
C PHE A 2 7.06 -12.02 -13.42
N LYS A 3 7.03 -10.87 -14.12
CA LYS A 3 8.15 -9.91 -14.13
C LYS A 3 8.34 -9.14 -12.82
N GLN A 4 7.28 -8.98 -12.04
CA GLN A 4 7.35 -8.22 -10.80
C GLN A 4 8.14 -9.00 -9.75
N LEU A 5 7.97 -10.33 -9.72
CA LEU A 5 8.68 -11.23 -8.80
C LEU A 5 10.18 -11.29 -9.08
N SER A 6 10.59 -11.32 -10.37
CA SER A 6 12.02 -11.34 -10.74
C SER A 6 12.78 -10.06 -10.35
N LEU A 7 12.10 -8.92 -10.24
CA LEU A 7 12.71 -7.67 -9.76
C LEU A 7 12.98 -7.73 -8.25
N PHE A 8 12.09 -8.37 -7.48
CA PHE A 8 12.33 -8.60 -6.05
C PHE A 8 13.47 -9.58 -5.82
N ASP A 9 13.53 -10.66 -6.63
CA ASP A 9 14.60 -11.65 -6.54
C ASP A 9 15.98 -11.01 -6.77
N ASP A 10 16.13 -10.18 -7.80
CA ASP A 10 17.39 -9.51 -8.15
C ASP A 10 17.80 -8.43 -7.11
N LEU A 11 16.81 -7.76 -6.48
CA LEU A 11 17.04 -6.83 -5.37
C LEU A 11 17.52 -7.55 -4.10
N THR A 12 17.00 -8.74 -3.82
CA THR A 12 17.42 -9.55 -2.66
C THR A 12 18.77 -10.23 -2.83
N GLU A 13 19.17 -10.57 -4.05
CA GLU A 13 20.46 -11.21 -4.32
C GLU A 13 21.65 -10.22 -4.24
N ASN A 14 21.43 -8.95 -4.59
CA ASN A 14 22.51 -7.97 -4.73
C ASN A 14 22.64 -6.96 -3.57
N ASN A 15 21.67 -6.88 -2.65
CA ASN A 15 21.69 -5.92 -1.55
C ASN A 15 21.16 -6.57 -0.26
N PRO A 16 21.95 -6.66 0.84
CA PRO A 16 21.53 -7.34 2.06
C PRO A 16 20.45 -6.58 2.86
N ALA A 17 20.10 -5.37 2.45
CA ALA A 17 18.92 -4.69 2.96
C ALA A 17 17.67 -5.35 2.38
N THR A 18 16.78 -5.85 3.24
CA THR A 18 15.49 -6.35 2.75
C THR A 18 14.76 -5.24 2.01
N VAL A 19 13.92 -5.56 1.01
CA VAL A 19 13.16 -4.54 0.28
C VAL A 19 12.32 -3.67 1.25
N LEU A 20 11.88 -4.24 2.37
CA LEU A 20 11.21 -3.50 3.44
C LEU A 20 12.12 -2.49 4.13
N ASP A 21 13.41 -2.76 4.28
CA ASP A 21 14.36 -1.82 4.87
C ASP A 21 14.68 -0.67 3.93
N LEU A 22 14.81 -0.94 2.62
CA LEU A 22 14.90 0.11 1.60
C LEU A 22 13.64 1.00 1.60
N LEU A 23 12.46 0.39 1.65
CA LEU A 23 11.20 1.12 1.76
C LEU A 23 11.14 1.92 3.06
N LYS A 24 11.55 1.39 4.22
CA LYS A 24 11.55 2.19 5.47
C LYS A 24 12.43 3.43 5.39
N VAL A 25 13.60 3.32 4.75
CA VAL A 25 14.57 4.42 4.66
C VAL A 25 14.08 5.50 3.69
N HIS A 26 13.50 5.11 2.57
CA HIS A 26 13.17 6.04 1.48
C HIS A 26 11.69 6.40 1.36
N PHE A 27 10.80 5.61 1.97
CA PHE A 27 9.35 5.77 1.86
C PHE A 27 8.75 6.26 3.19
N GLU A 28 8.83 7.57 3.42
CA GLU A 28 8.16 8.22 4.56
C GLU A 28 6.67 8.38 4.27
N ILE A 29 5.87 7.34 4.53
CA ILE A 29 4.43 7.32 4.21
C ILE A 29 3.66 8.55 4.76
N GLN A 30 4.06 9.06 5.92
CA GLN A 30 3.41 10.22 6.53
C GLN A 30 3.50 11.48 5.65
N ARG A 31 4.56 11.61 4.86
CA ARG A 31 4.74 12.74 3.93
C ARG A 31 3.93 12.58 2.65
N LEU A 32 3.55 11.35 2.31
CA LEU A 32 2.80 11.03 1.10
C LEU A 32 1.28 11.08 1.32
N LEU A 33 0.82 11.04 2.57
CA LEU A 33 -0.59 11.13 2.89
C LEU A 33 -1.13 12.53 2.59
N PRO A 34 -2.21 12.66 1.77
CA PRO A 34 -2.88 13.92 1.52
C PRO A 34 -3.36 14.55 2.82
N TYR A 35 -3.19 15.88 2.94
CA TYR A 35 -3.64 16.62 4.12
C TYR A 35 -5.15 16.48 4.35
N SER A 36 -5.94 16.47 3.28
CA SER A 36 -7.40 16.24 3.32
C SER A 36 -7.74 14.92 4.01
N TRP A 37 -7.04 13.83 3.65
CA TRP A 37 -7.27 12.52 4.23
C TRP A 37 -6.88 12.45 5.70
N VAL A 38 -5.71 13.00 6.05
CA VAL A 38 -5.26 13.12 7.45
C VAL A 38 -6.28 13.89 8.28
N PHE A 39 -6.74 15.03 7.77
CA PHE A 39 -7.74 15.85 8.44
C PHE A 39 -9.07 15.09 8.61
N SER A 40 -9.56 14.43 7.55
CA SER A 40 -10.79 13.64 7.55
C SER A 40 -10.71 12.50 8.57
N TYR A 41 -9.61 11.75 8.59
CA TYR A 41 -9.39 10.62 9.48
C TYR A 41 -9.34 11.03 10.95
N TYR A 42 -8.60 12.09 11.29
CA TYR A 42 -8.45 12.54 12.69
C TYR A 42 -9.51 13.55 13.14
N LYS A 43 -10.48 13.89 12.27
CA LYS A 43 -11.63 14.70 12.66
C LYS A 43 -12.43 13.96 13.73
N ARG A 44 -12.38 14.47 14.96
CA ARG A 44 -13.00 13.82 16.12
C ARG A 44 -14.51 13.69 15.97
N PHE A 45 -14.97 12.47 15.69
CA PHE A 45 -16.35 12.03 15.90
C PHE A 45 -16.39 10.93 16.96
N GLY A 46 -16.24 11.33 18.23
CA GLY A 46 -16.56 10.51 19.40
C GLY A 46 -15.52 9.45 19.82
N ARG A 47 -15.01 8.60 18.91
CA ARG A 47 -14.10 7.48 19.27
C ARG A 47 -12.66 7.72 18.83
N ASN A 48 -11.72 7.35 19.69
CA ASN A 48 -10.30 7.32 19.34
C ASN A 48 -10.02 6.15 18.40
N HIS A 49 -9.22 6.40 17.36
CA HIS A 49 -8.78 5.36 16.43
C HIS A 49 -7.76 4.45 17.12
N VAL A 50 -7.96 3.13 17.01
CA VAL A 50 -7.04 2.12 17.58
C VAL A 50 -5.71 2.10 16.82
N TYR A 51 -5.77 2.32 15.51
CA TYR A 51 -4.61 2.32 14.61
C TYR A 51 -4.47 3.69 13.94
N SER A 52 -3.24 4.08 13.61
CA SER A 52 -2.96 5.32 12.88
C SER A 52 -3.41 5.23 11.42
N LEU A 53 -3.66 6.37 10.78
CA LEU A 53 -3.90 6.41 9.33
C LEU A 53 -2.73 5.78 8.55
N SER A 54 -1.51 6.11 8.94
CA SER A 54 -0.29 5.56 8.35
C SER A 54 -0.22 4.04 8.41
N SER A 55 -0.73 3.42 9.48
CA SER A 55 -0.76 1.97 9.60
C SER A 55 -1.69 1.32 8.57
N TYR A 56 -2.87 1.90 8.35
CA TYR A 56 -3.77 1.44 7.31
C TYR A 56 -3.16 1.65 5.93
N ALA A 57 -2.63 2.85 5.65
CA ALA A 57 -2.02 3.17 4.36
C ALA A 57 -0.83 2.24 4.05
N CYS A 58 0.04 1.95 5.02
CA CYS A 58 1.13 0.97 4.84
C CYS A 58 0.60 -0.43 4.52
N ALA A 59 -0.44 -0.88 5.21
CA ALA A 59 -1.01 -2.20 4.95
C ALA A 59 -1.63 -2.31 3.55
N LEU A 60 -2.29 -1.24 3.08
CA LEU A 60 -2.80 -1.16 1.71
C LEU A 60 -1.67 -1.10 0.68
N LEU A 61 -0.59 -0.37 0.98
CA LEU A 61 0.61 -0.33 0.16
C LEU A 61 1.22 -1.73 0.01
N VAL A 62 1.40 -2.44 1.12
CA VAL A 62 1.86 -3.84 1.14
C VAL A 62 0.93 -4.71 0.30
N GLN A 63 -0.39 -4.55 0.45
CA GLN A 63 -1.38 -5.29 -0.33
C GLN A 63 -1.19 -5.09 -1.85
N LYS A 64 -0.96 -3.85 -2.29
CA LYS A 64 -0.74 -3.52 -3.71
C LYS A 64 0.64 -3.95 -4.20
N LEU A 65 1.69 -3.69 -3.43
CA LEU A 65 3.07 -3.98 -3.79
C LEU A 65 3.31 -5.49 -4.03
N PHE A 66 2.76 -6.32 -3.16
CA PHE A 66 2.85 -7.78 -3.27
C PHE A 66 1.70 -8.41 -4.04
N SER A 67 0.84 -7.60 -4.68
CA SER A 67 -0.34 -8.06 -5.42
C SER A 67 -1.20 -9.05 -4.61
N ILE A 68 -1.40 -8.79 -3.31
CA ILE A 68 -2.16 -9.65 -2.42
C ILE A 68 -3.65 -9.53 -2.78
N PRO A 69 -4.29 -10.60 -3.29
CA PRO A 69 -5.61 -10.52 -3.93
C PRO A 69 -6.77 -10.25 -2.96
N THR A 70 -6.62 -10.56 -1.66
CA THR A 70 -7.73 -10.47 -0.71
C THR A 70 -7.32 -9.90 0.64
N ASP A 71 -8.29 -9.28 1.31
CA ASP A 71 -8.12 -8.74 2.67
C ASP A 71 -7.85 -9.85 3.68
N ALA A 72 -8.48 -11.02 3.52
CA ALA A 72 -8.24 -12.17 4.37
C ALA A 72 -6.78 -12.63 4.31
N LEU A 73 -6.20 -12.66 3.10
CA LEU A 73 -4.80 -13.03 2.92
C LEU A 73 -3.86 -11.95 3.46
N LEU A 74 -4.16 -10.67 3.25
CA LEU A 74 -3.40 -9.57 3.86
C LEU A 74 -3.36 -9.71 5.38
N LEU A 75 -4.51 -9.93 6.01
CA LEU A 75 -4.61 -10.11 7.47
C LEU A 75 -3.85 -11.34 7.94
N LEU A 76 -3.89 -12.46 7.20
CA LEU A 76 -3.13 -13.66 7.52
C LEU A 76 -1.62 -13.38 7.47
N ILE A 77 -1.14 -12.73 6.41
CA ILE A 77 0.27 -12.36 6.25
C ILE A 77 0.72 -11.45 7.38
N LEU A 78 -0.07 -10.41 7.73
CA LEU A 78 0.24 -9.52 8.86
C LEU A 78 0.19 -10.26 10.21
N ASN A 79 -0.60 -11.33 10.35
CA ASN A 79 -0.59 -12.13 11.58
C ASN A 79 0.68 -13.00 11.73
N VAL A 80 1.26 -13.45 10.62
CA VAL A 80 2.40 -14.37 10.65
C VAL A 80 3.74 -13.63 10.51
N CYS A 81 3.81 -12.58 9.69
CA CYS A 81 5.03 -11.86 9.37
C CYS A 81 5.24 -10.65 10.28
N GLN A 82 6.15 -10.78 11.24
CA GLN A 82 6.50 -9.69 12.16
C GLN A 82 7.15 -8.49 11.44
N GLU A 83 7.92 -8.72 10.39
CA GLU A 83 8.59 -7.65 9.63
C GLU A 83 7.57 -6.73 8.96
N LEU A 84 6.55 -7.30 8.31
CA LEU A 84 5.47 -6.52 7.69
C LEU A 84 4.61 -5.79 8.73
N ARG A 85 4.37 -6.38 9.90
CA ARG A 85 3.73 -5.65 11.01
C ARG A 85 4.54 -4.45 11.43
N THR A 86 5.84 -4.66 11.65
CA THR A 86 6.76 -3.61 12.06
C THR A 86 6.82 -2.50 11.00
N PHE A 87 6.89 -2.86 9.71
CA PHE A 87 6.79 -1.93 8.59
C PHE A 87 5.51 -1.11 8.61
N CYS A 88 4.36 -1.74 8.87
CA CYS A 88 3.07 -1.05 8.96
C CYS A 88 2.86 -0.28 10.28
N GLY A 89 3.83 -0.27 11.20
CA GLY A 89 3.65 0.30 12.54
C GLY A 89 2.56 -0.41 13.36
N LEU A 90 2.27 -1.66 13.03
CA LEU A 90 1.39 -2.55 13.79
C LEU A 90 2.25 -3.21 14.87
N GLY A 91 1.88 -3.02 16.14
CA GLY A 91 2.55 -3.70 17.26
C GLY A 91 2.22 -5.20 17.29
N ASN A 92 1.82 -5.70 18.45
CA ASN A 92 1.47 -7.13 18.60
C ASN A 92 0.06 -7.49 18.09
N LYS A 93 -0.65 -6.54 17.49
CA LYS A 93 -2.03 -6.71 17.03
C LYS A 93 -2.17 -6.20 15.60
N VAL A 94 -3.05 -6.86 14.85
CA VAL A 94 -3.42 -6.47 13.48
C VAL A 94 -4.89 -6.04 13.45
N PHE A 95 -5.30 -5.42 12.35
CA PHE A 95 -6.70 -5.09 12.13
C PHE A 95 -7.56 -6.37 12.17
N ASP A 96 -8.77 -6.27 12.71
CA ASP A 96 -9.77 -7.28 12.41
C ASP A 96 -10.40 -7.02 11.03
N LYS A 97 -11.11 -8.04 10.52
CA LYS A 97 -11.78 -7.95 9.22
C LYS A 97 -12.74 -6.75 9.15
N THR A 98 -13.49 -6.49 10.22
CA THR A 98 -14.50 -5.41 10.26
C THR A 98 -13.87 -4.03 10.26
N MET A 99 -12.73 -3.86 10.94
CA MET A 99 -11.97 -2.62 10.97
C MET A 99 -11.42 -2.29 9.58
N LEU A 100 -10.78 -3.28 8.93
CA LEU A 100 -10.24 -3.09 7.58
C LEU A 100 -11.34 -2.79 6.56
N SER A 101 -12.43 -3.57 6.55
CA SER A 101 -13.56 -3.34 5.64
C SER A 101 -14.23 -1.98 5.88
N ARG A 102 -14.43 -1.57 7.14
CA ARG A 102 -14.98 -0.26 7.46
C ARG A 102 -14.05 0.87 7.03
N PHE A 103 -12.74 0.71 7.23
CA PHE A 103 -11.76 1.70 6.81
C PHE A 103 -11.81 1.91 5.29
N LYS A 104 -11.72 0.82 4.52
CA LYS A 104 -11.76 0.87 3.05
C LYS A 104 -13.03 1.51 2.51
N SER A 105 -14.18 1.15 3.05
CA SER A 105 -15.46 1.71 2.62
C SER A 105 -15.65 3.18 3.03
N THR A 106 -15.18 3.57 4.21
CA THR A 106 -15.30 4.95 4.70
C THR A 106 -14.42 5.92 3.92
N PHE A 107 -13.24 5.48 3.50
CA PHE A 107 -12.21 6.32 2.90
C PHE A 107 -11.88 5.90 1.45
N ALA A 108 -12.86 5.36 0.71
CA ALA A 108 -12.62 4.81 -0.63
C ALA A 108 -12.00 5.86 -1.57
N ASP A 109 -12.60 7.06 -1.63
CA ASP A 109 -12.14 8.17 -2.47
C ASP A 109 -10.73 8.62 -2.05
N ASP A 110 -10.49 8.80 -0.74
CA ASP A 110 -9.17 9.19 -0.23
C ASP A 110 -8.08 8.15 -0.54
N ILE A 111 -8.43 6.85 -0.50
CA ILE A 111 -7.51 5.75 -0.83
C ILE A 111 -7.18 5.80 -2.32
N GLU A 112 -8.19 5.98 -3.18
CA GLU A 112 -8.01 6.10 -4.62
C GLU A 112 -7.10 7.29 -4.95
N ASP A 113 -7.40 8.48 -4.43
CA ASP A 113 -6.59 9.69 -4.63
C ASP A 113 -5.13 9.50 -4.17
N PHE A 114 -4.93 8.82 -3.03
CA PHE A 114 -3.59 8.50 -2.54
C PHE A 114 -2.82 7.62 -3.52
N PHE A 115 -3.44 6.56 -4.05
CA PHE A 115 -2.77 5.67 -5.00
C PHE A 115 -2.53 6.35 -6.35
N HIS A 116 -3.46 7.16 -6.85
CA HIS A 116 -3.23 7.97 -8.05
C HIS A 116 -2.05 8.93 -7.86
N THR A 117 -2.00 9.64 -6.73
CA THR A 117 -0.88 10.53 -6.40
C THR A 117 0.46 9.77 -6.38
N MET A 118 0.49 8.55 -5.83
CA MET A 118 1.70 7.73 -5.85
C MET A 118 2.10 7.32 -7.26
N VAL A 119 1.14 6.94 -8.11
CA VAL A 119 1.40 6.64 -9.52
C VAL A 119 1.99 7.87 -10.21
N ASP A 120 1.39 9.05 -10.05
CA ASP A 120 1.88 10.31 -10.64
C ASP A 120 3.31 10.65 -10.21
N LEU A 121 3.67 10.38 -8.94
CA LEU A 121 5.02 10.60 -8.43
C LEU A 121 6.03 9.58 -8.97
N THR A 122 5.61 8.33 -9.17
CA THR A 122 6.49 7.23 -9.61
C THR A 122 6.62 7.11 -11.12
N GLU A 123 5.61 7.53 -11.89
CA GLU A 123 5.58 7.45 -13.36
C GLU A 123 6.81 8.08 -14.03
N PRO A 124 7.23 9.33 -13.72
CA PRO A 124 8.43 9.89 -14.34
C PRO A 124 9.70 9.10 -13.98
N ILE A 125 9.80 8.60 -12.75
CA ILE A 125 10.94 7.78 -12.30
C ILE A 125 10.97 6.46 -13.08
N CYS A 126 9.83 5.80 -13.24
CA CYS A 126 9.71 4.59 -14.02
C CYS A 126 10.08 4.81 -15.50
N GLN A 127 9.67 5.93 -16.09
CA GLN A 127 10.05 6.30 -17.46
C GLN A 127 11.55 6.57 -17.63
N GLU A 128 12.20 7.14 -16.62
CA GLU A 128 13.65 7.36 -16.60
C GLU A 128 14.44 6.06 -16.48
N ILE A 129 13.93 5.09 -15.71
CA ILE A 129 14.59 3.79 -15.51
C ILE A 129 14.49 2.93 -16.78
N ASP A 130 13.27 2.71 -17.28
CA ASP A 130 13.03 1.95 -18.51
C ASP A 130 11.71 2.39 -19.15
N LYS A 131 11.82 3.21 -20.19
CA LYS A 131 10.68 3.77 -20.91
C LYS A 131 9.81 2.71 -21.59
N GLU A 132 10.38 1.61 -22.06
CA GLU A 132 9.62 0.56 -22.75
C GLU A 132 8.90 -0.34 -21.74
N ALA A 133 9.53 -0.64 -20.60
CA ALA A 133 8.87 -1.34 -19.50
C ALA A 133 7.77 -0.49 -18.83
N ALA A 134 8.01 0.81 -18.65
CA ALA A 134 7.02 1.76 -18.09
C ALA A 134 5.76 1.86 -18.96
N LYS A 135 5.93 2.02 -20.28
CA LYS A 135 4.79 2.02 -21.23
C LYS A 135 3.97 0.74 -21.18
N ALA A 136 4.60 -0.41 -20.97
CA ALA A 136 3.89 -1.69 -20.85
C ALA A 136 3.06 -1.79 -19.55
N LEU A 137 3.47 -1.09 -18.48
CA LEU A 137 2.74 -1.02 -17.21
C LEU A 137 1.50 -0.11 -17.30
N ILE A 138 1.55 0.98 -18.06
CA ILE A 138 0.41 1.90 -18.27
C ILE A 138 -0.76 1.20 -19.00
N ILE A 139 -0.48 0.19 -19.83
CA ILE A 139 -1.51 -0.52 -20.60
C ILE A 139 -2.39 -1.44 -19.70
N ASP A 140 -1.90 -1.82 -18.51
CA ASP A 140 -2.57 -2.78 -17.60
C ASP A 140 -3.38 -2.10 -16.46
N THR A 141 -3.40 -0.75 -16.40
CA THR A 141 -4.13 0.00 -15.36
C THR A 141 -5.66 0.03 -15.55
N THR A 142 -6.17 -0.52 -16.65
CA THR A 142 -7.62 -0.78 -16.85
C THR A 142 -8.20 -1.74 -15.80
N GLY A 143 -7.35 -2.44 -15.03
CA GLY A 143 -7.74 -3.23 -13.86
C GLY A 143 -8.07 -2.42 -12.60
N ILE A 144 -7.98 -1.08 -12.61
CA ILE A 144 -8.43 -0.23 -11.50
C ILE A 144 -9.96 -0.03 -11.55
N ASP A 145 -10.56 0.03 -12.74
CA ASP A 145 -12.01 0.20 -12.94
C ASP A 145 -12.86 -1.00 -12.44
N SER A 146 -12.26 -2.19 -12.35
CA SER A 146 -12.98 -3.41 -11.94
C SER A 146 -13.24 -3.51 -10.43
N LEU A 147 -12.75 -2.57 -9.62
CA LEU A 147 -13.04 -2.53 -8.18
C LEU A 147 -14.39 -1.85 -7.85
N CYS A 148 -15.02 -1.21 -8.82
CA CYS A 148 -16.28 -0.46 -8.63
C CYS A 148 -17.54 -1.22 -9.08
N GLN A 149 -17.45 -2.48 -9.53
CA GLN A 149 -18.64 -3.26 -9.93
C GLN A 149 -18.61 -4.71 -9.43
N GLY A 150 -19.42 -4.99 -8.37
CA GLY A 150 -20.03 -6.29 -8.00
C GLY A 150 -19.09 -7.43 -7.56
N GLU A 151 -19.35 -8.23 -6.52
CA GLU A 151 -20.58 -8.62 -5.80
C GLU A 151 -20.27 -8.91 -4.31
#